data_AF-A0A8S9YRN5-F1
#
_entry.id   AF-A0A8S9YRN5-F1
#
_cell.length_a   1.000
_cell.length_b   1.000
_cell.length_c   1.000
_cell.angle_alpha   90.00
_cell.angle_beta   90.00
_cell.angle_gamma   90.00
#
_symmetry.space_group_name_H-M   'P 1'
#
loop_
_entity.id
_entity.type
_entity.pdbx_description
1 polymer ?
#
loop_
_entity_poly.entity_id
_entity_poly.type
_entity_poly.pdbx_seq_one_letter_code
_entity_poly.pdbx_strand_id
1 'polypeptide(L)'
;MSSESRDENSCVSIESDGTNTESVVRSCMPGSEALRPCTSVTSLPTICSTNKYELCKKNYLIGSTAGGAGAMLGSRELNRVFPSKCVWVHVVTWNMSNPKQQQYPDDLSELFFSSPSSDVASIYLVCLQEIPNEKQELLIRLQASIGPRHVLFSYAIHGSLAVLVFLARELIWYTSGRESLDRFDVIFWAGDMNFRIQHPRHIVENLLTTERTNSTYDNLLTADELLISQAEGRVFPRFHEGRITFPPTYKFDLNSDTYDSSEKRRTPSYTDRILFMNQKKGTVVCLHYDMISTIRTSDHRPVYGFYSLKLKAGCDNVALAAGSFHRDIYIAGNQRRARRFDPIRLPKSSSKTRVCSLQ
;
A
#
# COMPACT_ATOMS: atom_id res chain seq x y z
N MET A 1 34.97 0.23 64.00
CA MET A 1 34.83 -1.23 64.24
C MET A 1 34.36 -1.87 62.94
N SER A 2 35.20 -2.75 62.39
CA SER A 2 34.93 -3.85 61.42
C SER A 2 34.08 -3.53 60.17
N SER A 3 34.68 -3.32 58.98
CA SER A 3 35.16 -4.33 57.98
C SER A 3 34.02 -4.85 57.08
N GLU A 4 34.01 -4.59 55.75
CA GLU A 4 34.49 -5.49 54.66
C GLU A 4 33.74 -6.85 54.63
N SER A 5 33.33 -7.50 53.54
CA SER A 5 33.59 -7.43 52.08
C SER A 5 32.87 -8.62 51.40
N ARG A 6 32.57 -8.52 50.08
CA ARG A 6 32.63 -9.60 49.03
C ARG A 6 31.78 -10.88 49.24
N ASP A 7 31.46 -11.75 48.29
CA ASP A 7 31.42 -11.87 46.81
C ASP A 7 30.59 -13.16 46.54
N GLU A 8 30.31 -13.44 45.27
CA GLU A 8 30.20 -14.78 44.64
C GLU A 8 28.86 -15.20 43.99
N ASN A 9 29.03 -15.48 42.69
CA ASN A 9 28.17 -16.21 41.76
C ASN A 9 27.65 -17.54 42.31
N SER A 10 26.45 -17.93 41.88
CA SER A 10 26.30 -19.29 41.35
C SER A 10 25.27 -19.33 40.21
N CYS A 11 25.73 -19.91 39.11
CA CYS A 11 24.96 -20.33 37.95
C CYS A 11 24.30 -21.67 38.32
N VAL A 12 23.00 -21.82 38.06
CA VAL A 12 22.35 -23.14 38.07
C VAL A 12 21.50 -23.27 36.82
N SER A 13 22.02 -24.05 35.87
CA SER A 13 21.30 -24.65 34.76
C SER A 13 20.42 -25.79 35.28
N ILE A 14 19.14 -25.85 34.87
CA ILE A 14 18.35 -27.09 34.90
C ILE A 14 17.58 -27.17 33.57
N GLU A 15 18.04 -28.06 32.71
CA GLU A 15 17.22 -28.72 31.69
C GLU A 15 16.40 -29.82 32.38
N SER A 16 15.12 -29.97 32.01
CA SER A 16 14.48 -31.29 31.92
C SER A 16 13.13 -31.19 31.22
N ASP A 17 13.10 -31.81 30.04
CA ASP A 17 12.07 -32.62 29.39
C ASP A 17 10.59 -32.53 29.75
N GLY A 18 9.80 -32.69 28.70
CA GLY A 18 8.35 -32.64 28.71
C GLY A 18 7.70 -33.80 29.43
N THR A 19 6.43 -33.60 29.79
CA THR A 19 5.37 -34.58 29.54
C THR A 19 4.00 -33.91 29.67
N ASN A 20 3.10 -34.42 28.82
CA ASN A 20 1.67 -34.20 28.75
C ASN A 20 0.95 -33.87 30.06
N THR A 21 0.06 -32.88 30.00
CA THR A 21 -1.27 -32.99 30.62
C THR A 21 -2.31 -32.27 29.78
N GLU A 22 -3.18 -33.06 29.14
CA GLU A 22 -4.50 -32.63 28.69
C GLU A 22 -5.33 -32.20 29.91
N SER A 23 -5.97 -31.03 29.83
CA SER A 23 -7.15 -30.76 30.64
C SER A 23 -8.22 -30.09 29.79
N VAL A 24 -9.28 -30.85 29.59
CA VAL A 24 -10.52 -30.57 28.89
C VAL A 24 -11.28 -29.42 29.54
N VAL A 25 -11.65 -28.41 28.75
CA VAL A 25 -12.90 -27.65 28.92
C VAL A 25 -13.52 -27.40 27.53
N ARG A 26 -14.48 -28.26 27.15
CA ARG A 26 -15.61 -27.92 26.23
C ARG A 26 -16.55 -27.00 27.03
N SER A 27 -17.32 -26.03 26.52
CA SER A 27 -18.04 -25.78 25.26
C SER A 27 -18.56 -24.32 25.35
N CYS A 28 -18.77 -23.51 24.31
CA CYS A 28 -19.90 -23.55 23.36
C CYS A 28 -19.76 -22.37 22.37
N MET A 29 -19.84 -22.62 21.06
CA MET A 29 -20.66 -21.92 20.05
C MET A 29 -20.41 -22.61 18.68
N PRO A 30 -21.43 -22.93 17.88
CA PRO A 30 -21.29 -23.77 16.69
C PRO A 30 -21.03 -22.95 15.40
N GLY A 31 -20.23 -23.49 14.50
CA GLY A 31 -20.17 -23.05 13.10
C GLY A 31 -18.82 -22.49 12.62
N SER A 32 -17.72 -23.25 12.79
CA SER A 32 -16.46 -23.00 12.10
C SER A 32 -16.20 -24.19 11.18
N GLU A 33 -16.59 -24.06 9.91
CA GLU A 33 -15.96 -24.87 8.86
C GLU A 33 -14.50 -24.41 8.74
N ALA A 34 -13.59 -25.35 8.92
CA ALA A 34 -12.16 -25.13 8.79
C ALA A 34 -11.84 -24.58 7.39
N LEU A 35 -11.43 -23.31 7.34
CA LEU A 35 -10.85 -22.68 6.16
C LEU A 35 -9.62 -23.48 5.73
N ARG A 36 -9.78 -24.27 4.66
CA ARG A 36 -8.64 -24.80 3.91
C ARG A 36 -7.93 -23.62 3.24
N PRO A 37 -6.60 -23.47 3.35
CA PRO A 37 -5.89 -22.41 2.66
C PRO A 37 -5.94 -22.70 1.16
N CYS A 38 -6.72 -21.91 0.42
CA CYS A 38 -6.77 -21.98 -1.03
C CYS A 38 -5.60 -21.18 -1.61
N THR A 39 -4.72 -21.89 -2.30
CA THR A 39 -3.42 -21.45 -2.80
C THR A 39 -3.50 -20.76 -4.14
N SER A 40 -3.29 -19.44 -4.16
CA SER A 40 -2.63 -18.77 -5.29
C SER A 40 -1.75 -17.63 -4.78
N VAL A 41 -0.80 -17.98 -3.92
CA VAL A 41 0.39 -17.16 -3.67
C VAL A 41 1.35 -17.49 -4.80
N THR A 42 1.43 -16.66 -5.84
CA THR A 42 2.44 -16.87 -6.89
C THR A 42 3.81 -16.65 -6.26
N SER A 43 4.57 -17.75 -6.08
CA SER A 43 5.92 -17.73 -5.54
C SER A 43 6.82 -16.92 -6.47
N LEU A 44 7.49 -15.89 -5.92
CA LEU A 44 8.71 -15.38 -6.55
C LEU A 44 9.71 -16.54 -6.69
N PRO A 45 10.56 -16.56 -7.74
CA PRO A 45 11.54 -17.62 -7.90
C PRO A 45 12.38 -17.73 -6.63
N THR A 46 12.55 -18.96 -6.14
CA THR A 46 13.42 -19.29 -5.01
C THR A 46 14.78 -18.64 -5.24
N ILE A 47 15.17 -17.75 -4.32
CA ILE A 47 16.45 -17.04 -4.38
C ILE A 47 17.55 -18.09 -4.36
N CYS A 48 18.22 -18.26 -5.50
CA CYS A 48 19.48 -18.97 -5.54
C CYS A 48 20.46 -18.16 -4.71
N SER A 49 21.15 -18.81 -3.75
CA SER A 49 22.25 -18.24 -2.97
C SER A 49 23.29 -17.68 -3.93
N THR A 50 23.12 -16.42 -4.31
CA THR A 50 23.99 -15.71 -5.24
C THR A 50 24.96 -14.91 -4.40
N ASN A 51 26.24 -15.06 -4.69
CA ASN A 51 27.32 -14.45 -3.93
C ASN A 51 27.12 -12.92 -3.91
N LYS A 52 26.85 -12.36 -2.72
CA LYS A 52 26.59 -10.92 -2.51
C LYS A 52 27.70 -10.03 -3.12
N TYR A 53 28.92 -10.54 -3.24
CA TYR A 53 30.07 -9.87 -3.85
C TYR A 53 29.93 -9.65 -5.38
N GLU A 54 29.33 -10.62 -6.10
CA GLU A 54 29.08 -10.50 -7.55
C GLU A 54 27.97 -9.48 -7.86
N LEU A 55 27.00 -9.32 -6.96
CA LEU A 55 25.94 -8.31 -7.06
C LEU A 55 26.49 -6.89 -6.89
N CYS A 56 27.49 -6.66 -6.03
CA CYS A 56 28.13 -5.34 -5.88
C CYS A 56 28.84 -4.89 -7.16
N LYS A 57 29.61 -5.80 -7.80
CA LYS A 57 30.44 -5.48 -8.97
C LYS A 57 29.64 -5.09 -10.22
N LYS A 58 28.38 -5.50 -10.31
CA LYS A 58 27.51 -5.27 -11.48
C LYS A 58 26.55 -4.08 -11.32
N ASN A 59 26.34 -3.54 -10.10
CA ASN A 59 25.15 -2.73 -9.79
C ASN A 59 25.39 -1.32 -9.20
N TYR A 60 26.58 -0.72 -9.33
CA TYR A 60 26.88 0.66 -8.85
C TYR A 60 26.63 0.92 -7.34
N LEU A 61 26.42 -0.13 -6.53
CA LEU A 61 26.33 -0.04 -5.07
C LEU A 61 27.74 0.16 -4.50
N ILE A 62 27.93 1.23 -3.71
CA ILE A 62 29.25 1.56 -3.13
C ILE A 62 29.25 1.11 -1.67
N GLY A 63 29.58 -0.17 -1.44
CA GLY A 63 29.67 -0.76 -0.11
C GLY A 63 30.61 -1.96 -0.04
N SER A 64 31.23 -2.17 1.13
CA SER A 64 32.05 -3.31 1.49
C SER A 64 31.21 -4.34 2.26
N THR A 65 31.42 -5.62 1.97
CA THR A 65 30.79 -6.77 2.65
C THR A 65 31.19 -6.92 4.12
N ALA A 66 32.12 -6.11 4.62
CA ALA A 66 32.71 -6.22 5.95
C ALA A 66 31.86 -5.67 7.11
N GLY A 67 30.67 -5.12 6.84
CA GLY A 67 29.82 -4.50 7.87
C GLY A 67 30.37 -3.16 8.40
N GLY A 68 29.50 -2.37 9.04
CA GLY A 68 29.84 -1.02 9.53
C GLY A 68 29.58 0.11 8.52
N ALA A 69 30.44 1.14 8.49
CA ALA A 69 30.27 2.36 7.68
C ALA A 69 30.30 2.13 6.14
N GLY A 70 30.59 0.91 5.70
CA GLY A 70 30.60 0.47 4.31
C GLY A 70 29.46 -0.45 3.91
N ALA A 71 28.45 -0.72 4.75
CA ALA A 71 27.33 -1.60 4.38
C ALA A 71 26.52 -1.04 3.19
N MET A 72 26.02 -1.91 2.30
CA MET A 72 25.17 -1.56 1.15
C MET A 72 23.84 -0.91 1.56
N LEU A 73 23.30 -1.27 2.73
CA LEU A 73 22.16 -0.59 3.34
C LEU A 73 22.57 0.41 4.43
N GLY A 74 23.87 0.71 4.55
CA GLY A 74 24.43 1.53 5.62
C GLY A 74 24.22 3.03 5.46
N SER A 75 24.61 3.79 6.48
CA SER A 75 24.42 5.25 6.55
C SER A 75 25.06 6.02 5.39
N ARG A 76 26.19 5.55 4.85
CA ARG A 76 26.88 6.19 3.72
C ARG A 76 26.04 6.12 2.44
N GLU A 77 25.51 4.94 2.14
CA GLU A 77 24.68 4.74 0.96
C GLU A 77 23.33 5.46 1.12
N LEU A 78 22.73 5.39 2.31
CA LEU A 78 21.52 6.15 2.62
C LEU A 78 21.72 7.65 2.37
N ASN A 79 22.82 8.25 2.83
CA ASN A 79 23.09 9.67 2.61
C ASN A 79 23.36 10.01 1.13
N ARG A 80 23.94 9.08 0.37
CA ARG A 80 24.23 9.25 -1.06
C ARG A 80 22.96 9.23 -1.90
N VAL A 81 22.06 8.29 -1.61
CA VAL A 81 20.86 8.01 -2.40
C VAL A 81 19.66 8.84 -1.92
N PHE A 82 19.55 9.03 -0.60
CA PHE A 82 18.50 9.82 0.05
C PHE A 82 19.13 10.89 0.95
N PRO A 83 19.68 11.99 0.40
CA PRO A 83 20.29 13.05 1.20
C PRO A 83 19.34 13.65 2.24
N SER A 84 18.04 13.75 1.91
CA SER A 84 16.98 14.18 2.82
C SER A 84 16.59 13.13 3.88
N LYS A 85 17.05 11.89 3.72
CA LYS A 85 16.65 10.71 4.51
C LYS A 85 15.14 10.49 4.55
N CYS A 86 14.44 10.92 3.51
CA CYS A 86 13.01 10.73 3.38
C CYS A 86 12.66 10.10 2.02
N VAL A 87 11.58 9.35 2.00
CA VAL A 87 10.92 8.88 0.76
C VAL A 87 9.45 9.23 0.80
N TRP A 88 8.87 9.40 -0.37
CA TRP A 88 7.44 9.65 -0.50
C TRP A 88 6.70 8.35 -0.78
N VAL A 89 5.61 8.13 -0.04
CA VAL A 89 4.73 6.97 -0.17
C VAL A 89 3.34 7.47 -0.55
N HIS A 90 2.79 6.92 -1.61
CA HIS A 90 1.41 7.14 -2.02
C HIS A 90 0.62 5.86 -1.77
N VAL A 91 -0.40 5.94 -0.92
CA VAL A 91 -1.30 4.83 -0.63
C VAL A 91 -2.64 5.17 -1.24
N VAL A 92 -3.23 4.25 -2.00
CA VAL A 92 -4.56 4.41 -2.57
C VAL A 92 -5.40 3.19 -2.25
N THR A 93 -6.65 3.41 -1.83
CA THR A 93 -7.66 2.35 -1.69
C THR A 93 -8.85 2.61 -2.57
N TRP A 94 -9.39 1.55 -3.18
CA TRP A 94 -10.58 1.67 -4.01
C TRP A 94 -11.40 0.37 -4.06
N ASN A 95 -12.65 0.43 -3.61
CA ASN A 95 -13.64 -0.57 -3.93
C ASN A 95 -14.13 -0.35 -5.37
N MET A 96 -13.77 -1.27 -6.28
CA MET A 96 -14.10 -1.17 -7.70
C MET A 96 -15.54 -1.56 -8.01
N SER A 97 -16.28 -2.10 -7.03
CA SER A 97 -17.68 -2.53 -7.09
C SER A 97 -17.95 -3.42 -8.29
N ASN A 98 -17.95 -4.74 -8.09
CA ASN A 98 -17.87 -5.75 -9.16
C ASN A 98 -18.72 -5.35 -10.39
N PRO A 99 -18.10 -4.77 -11.42
CA PRO A 99 -18.86 -4.20 -12.49
C PRO A 99 -19.37 -5.38 -13.30
N LYS A 100 -20.69 -5.56 -13.31
CA LYS A 100 -21.36 -6.40 -14.32
C LYS A 100 -20.94 -6.01 -15.75
N GLN A 101 -20.28 -4.86 -15.92
CA GLN A 101 -19.46 -4.47 -17.07
C GLN A 101 -18.01 -4.94 -16.85
N GLN A 102 -17.63 -6.04 -17.47
CA GLN A 102 -16.33 -6.73 -17.37
C GLN A 102 -15.10 -5.94 -17.84
N GLN A 103 -15.08 -4.60 -17.79
CA GLN A 103 -14.00 -3.81 -18.37
C GLN A 103 -13.46 -2.75 -17.41
N TYR A 104 -12.16 -2.84 -17.13
CA TYR A 104 -11.43 -1.82 -16.40
C TYR A 104 -11.42 -0.49 -17.17
N PRO A 105 -11.35 0.66 -16.47
CA PRO A 105 -11.01 1.93 -17.10
C PRO A 105 -9.73 1.81 -17.93
N ASP A 106 -9.70 2.49 -19.08
CA ASP A 106 -8.52 2.48 -19.94
C ASP A 106 -7.34 3.18 -19.29
N ASP A 107 -7.56 4.25 -18.55
CA ASP A 107 -6.51 4.90 -17.79
C ASP A 107 -6.78 4.86 -16.30
N LEU A 108 -5.79 4.40 -15.55
CA LEU A 108 -5.74 4.37 -14.09
C LEU A 108 -4.66 5.31 -13.55
N SER A 109 -4.13 6.23 -14.37
CA SER A 109 -3.06 7.16 -14.02
C SER A 109 -3.42 8.03 -12.80
N GLU A 110 -4.69 8.42 -12.68
CA GLU A 110 -5.17 9.20 -11.55
C GLU A 110 -4.96 8.47 -10.21
N LEU A 111 -4.99 7.13 -10.16
CA LEU A 111 -4.68 6.38 -8.93
C LEU A 111 -3.24 6.58 -8.44
N PHE A 112 -2.34 7.08 -9.29
CA PHE A 112 -0.92 7.31 -8.98
C PHE A 112 -0.55 8.80 -8.91
N PHE A 113 -1.30 9.66 -9.59
CA PHE A 113 -0.95 11.07 -9.78
C PHE A 113 -2.04 12.04 -9.30
N SER A 114 -2.87 11.61 -8.34
CA SER A 114 -3.93 12.47 -7.75
C SER A 114 -3.44 13.49 -6.71
N SER A 115 -2.23 13.31 -6.18
CA SER A 115 -1.68 14.27 -5.21
C SER A 115 -1.41 15.61 -5.90
N PRO A 116 -1.77 16.76 -5.31
CA PRO A 116 -1.46 18.08 -5.85
C PRO A 116 0.05 18.40 -5.81
N SER A 117 0.86 17.57 -5.15
CA SER A 117 2.31 17.71 -5.11
C SER A 117 2.94 17.49 -6.49
N SER A 118 3.92 18.32 -6.86
CA SER A 118 4.82 18.02 -7.99
C SER A 118 5.70 16.80 -7.77
N ASP A 119 5.79 16.34 -6.51
CA ASP A 119 6.64 15.23 -6.10
C ASP A 119 6.02 13.89 -6.51
N VAL A 120 6.81 13.07 -7.20
CA VAL A 120 6.44 11.70 -7.59
C VAL A 120 6.76 10.76 -6.43
N ALA A 121 5.80 9.93 -6.04
CA ALA A 121 6.03 8.97 -4.96
C ALA A 121 7.12 7.97 -5.35
N SER A 122 7.96 7.59 -4.39
CA SER A 122 8.97 6.54 -4.60
C SER A 122 8.35 5.15 -4.40
N ILE A 123 7.32 5.06 -3.56
CA ILE A 123 6.60 3.82 -3.25
C ILE A 123 5.10 4.07 -3.43
N TYR A 124 4.43 3.17 -4.14
CA TYR A 124 2.98 3.16 -4.28
C TYR A 124 2.40 1.88 -3.68
N LEU A 125 1.44 2.04 -2.77
CA LEU A 125 0.63 0.96 -2.21
C LEU A 125 -0.78 1.07 -2.79
N VAL A 126 -1.22 0.08 -3.55
CA VAL A 126 -2.54 0.07 -4.22
C VAL A 126 -3.37 -1.05 -3.60
N CYS A 127 -4.41 -0.67 -2.86
CA CYS A 127 -5.31 -1.57 -2.13
C CYS A 127 -6.68 -1.58 -2.80
N LEU A 128 -7.07 -2.67 -3.44
CA LEU A 128 -8.31 -2.74 -4.22
C LEU A 128 -9.25 -3.78 -3.65
N GLN A 129 -10.55 -3.47 -3.67
CA GLN A 129 -11.63 -4.37 -3.26
C GLN A 129 -12.60 -4.55 -4.42
N GLU A 130 -13.33 -5.67 -4.40
CA GLU A 130 -14.29 -6.04 -5.45
C GLU A 130 -13.72 -6.01 -6.88
N ILE A 131 -12.43 -6.31 -7.03
CA ILE A 131 -11.78 -6.25 -8.34
C ILE A 131 -12.33 -7.32 -9.31
N PRO A 132 -12.52 -6.99 -10.61
CA PRO A 132 -12.96 -7.93 -11.64
C PRO A 132 -12.09 -9.19 -11.79
N ASN A 133 -12.59 -10.20 -12.50
CA ASN A 133 -11.93 -11.51 -12.62
C ASN A 133 -10.63 -11.50 -13.43
N GLU A 134 -10.47 -10.58 -14.38
CA GLU A 134 -9.26 -10.50 -15.22
C GLU A 134 -8.10 -9.83 -14.45
N LYS A 135 -7.50 -10.58 -13.51
CA LYS A 135 -6.45 -10.07 -12.61
C LYS A 135 -5.18 -9.67 -13.38
N GLN A 136 -4.76 -10.47 -14.36
CA GLN A 136 -3.58 -10.19 -15.16
C GLN A 136 -3.70 -8.86 -15.93
N GLU A 137 -4.88 -8.59 -16.50
CA GLU A 137 -5.16 -7.35 -17.23
C GLU A 137 -5.10 -6.12 -16.28
N LEU A 138 -5.61 -6.24 -15.06
CA LEU A 138 -5.47 -5.20 -14.03
C LEU A 138 -4.00 -4.88 -13.73
N LEU A 139 -3.16 -5.90 -13.50
CA LEU A 139 -1.75 -5.71 -13.22
C LEU A 139 -1.04 -4.96 -14.37
N ILE A 140 -1.32 -5.36 -15.61
CA ILE A 140 -0.74 -4.75 -16.82
C ILE A 140 -1.23 -3.31 -17.00
N ARG A 141 -2.52 -3.02 -16.77
CA ARG A 141 -3.09 -1.67 -16.84
C ARG A 141 -2.47 -0.75 -15.79
N LEU A 142 -2.39 -1.18 -14.54
CA LEU A 142 -1.75 -0.42 -13.47
C LEU A 142 -0.28 -0.13 -13.79
N GLN A 143 0.48 -1.13 -14.24
CA GLN A 143 1.87 -0.95 -14.66
C GLN A 143 2.02 -0.02 -15.88
N ALA A 144 1.06 -0.05 -16.81
CA ALA A 144 1.02 0.87 -17.95
C ALA A 144 0.64 2.30 -17.51
N SER A 145 -0.21 2.48 -16.51
CA SER A 145 -0.59 3.79 -16.02
C SER A 145 0.50 4.46 -15.17
N ILE A 146 1.19 3.72 -14.30
CA ILE A 146 2.30 4.27 -13.50
C ILE A 146 3.56 4.55 -14.35
N GLY A 147 3.75 3.80 -15.44
CA GLY A 147 4.83 4.02 -16.40
C GLY A 147 6.15 3.30 -16.06
N PRO A 148 7.23 3.59 -16.79
CA PRO A 148 8.47 2.79 -16.77
C PRO A 148 9.43 3.14 -15.63
N ARG A 149 9.16 4.21 -14.87
CA ARG A 149 9.98 4.63 -13.73
C ARG A 149 9.75 3.74 -12.51
N HIS A 150 8.63 3.03 -12.48
CA HIS A 150 8.23 2.15 -11.40
C HIS A 150 8.02 0.73 -11.89
N VAL A 151 8.22 -0.22 -11.00
CA VAL A 151 8.02 -1.65 -11.24
C VAL A 151 7.09 -2.22 -10.19
N LEU A 152 6.22 -3.14 -10.60
CA LEU A 152 5.47 -3.98 -9.68
C LEU A 152 6.46 -4.88 -8.92
N PHE A 153 6.76 -4.51 -7.67
CA PHE A 153 7.71 -5.21 -6.82
C PHE A 153 7.09 -6.45 -6.20
N SER A 154 5.88 -6.31 -5.63
CA SER A 154 5.15 -7.41 -5.04
C SER A 154 3.65 -7.16 -5.10
N TYR A 155 2.86 -8.22 -5.11
CA TYR A 155 1.42 -8.14 -4.94
C TYR A 155 0.88 -9.39 -4.25
N ALA A 156 -0.32 -9.27 -3.69
CA ALA A 156 -1.12 -10.37 -3.20
C ALA A 156 -2.57 -10.15 -3.64
N ILE A 157 -3.22 -11.21 -4.12
CA ILE A 157 -4.63 -11.20 -4.50
C ILE A 157 -5.32 -12.34 -3.75
N HIS A 158 -6.44 -12.04 -3.10
CA HIS A 158 -7.28 -13.01 -2.43
C HIS A 158 -8.74 -12.79 -2.83
N GLY A 159 -9.25 -13.65 -3.72
CA GLY A 159 -10.57 -13.47 -4.31
C GLY A 159 -10.69 -12.16 -5.08
N SER A 160 -11.54 -11.25 -4.58
CA SER A 160 -11.73 -9.90 -5.14
C SER A 160 -10.96 -8.81 -4.41
N LEU A 161 -10.07 -9.17 -3.47
CA LEU A 161 -9.16 -8.25 -2.78
C LEU A 161 -7.78 -8.29 -3.42
N ALA A 162 -7.13 -7.14 -3.57
CA ALA A 162 -5.76 -7.03 -4.06
C ALA A 162 -4.96 -5.99 -3.30
N VAL A 163 -3.70 -6.29 -3.01
CA VAL A 163 -2.70 -5.33 -2.53
C VAL A 163 -1.50 -5.40 -3.44
N LEU A 164 -1.08 -4.26 -3.99
CA LEU A 164 0.04 -4.15 -4.90
C LEU A 164 1.04 -3.12 -4.38
N VAL A 165 2.32 -3.43 -4.53
CA VAL A 165 3.43 -2.55 -4.17
C VAL A 165 4.22 -2.25 -5.43
N PHE A 166 4.16 -1.00 -5.89
CA PHE A 166 5.07 -0.50 -6.91
C PHE A 166 6.20 0.28 -6.27
N LEU A 167 7.41 0.07 -6.75
CA LEU A 167 8.60 0.77 -6.32
C LEU A 167 9.22 1.50 -7.50
N ALA A 168 9.76 2.69 -7.24
CA ALA A 168 10.67 3.31 -8.19
C ALA A 168 11.84 2.34 -8.46
N ARG A 169 12.24 2.23 -9.73
CA ARG A 169 13.15 1.16 -10.20
C ARG A 169 14.50 1.16 -9.48
N GLU A 170 14.95 2.30 -9.01
CA GLU A 170 16.17 2.46 -8.23
C GLU A 170 16.05 1.89 -6.81
N LEU A 171 14.83 1.76 -6.26
CA LEU A 171 14.60 1.29 -4.90
C LEU A 171 14.72 -0.23 -4.73
N ILE A 172 14.60 -1.01 -5.81
CA ILE A 172 14.62 -2.48 -5.78
C ILE A 172 15.90 -3.07 -5.20
N TRP A 173 16.97 -2.28 -5.15
CA TRP A 173 18.26 -2.67 -4.61
C TRP A 173 18.36 -2.49 -3.09
N TYR A 174 17.47 -1.67 -2.51
CA TYR A 174 17.44 -1.36 -1.08
C TYR A 174 16.31 -2.10 -0.34
N THR A 175 15.66 -3.06 -1.00
CA THR A 175 14.60 -3.87 -0.40
C THR A 175 15.11 -5.23 0.05
N SER A 176 14.55 -5.70 1.16
CA SER A 176 14.74 -7.07 1.64
C SER A 176 13.87 -8.06 0.85
N GLY A 177 14.28 -9.32 0.87
CA GLY A 177 13.43 -10.45 0.50
C GLY A 177 12.34 -10.68 1.56
N ARG A 178 11.58 -11.77 1.41
CA ARG A 178 10.58 -12.14 2.43
C ARG A 178 11.27 -12.50 3.74
N GLU A 179 11.07 -11.67 4.76
CA GLU A 179 11.44 -11.98 6.15
C GLU A 179 10.19 -12.32 6.97
N SER A 180 10.39 -12.91 8.16
CA SER A 180 9.32 -13.17 9.12
C SER A 180 8.59 -11.88 9.48
N LEU A 181 7.26 -11.92 9.49
CA LEU A 181 6.35 -10.76 9.62
C LEU A 181 6.31 -10.12 11.02
N ASP A 182 7.26 -10.43 11.90
CA ASP A 182 7.05 -10.25 13.34
C ASP A 182 7.29 -8.81 13.82
N ARG A 183 7.96 -7.94 13.04
CA ARG A 183 8.24 -6.55 13.42
C ARG A 183 8.29 -5.58 12.23
N PHE A 184 7.41 -4.58 12.24
CA PHE A 184 7.40 -3.48 11.28
C PHE A 184 7.62 -2.13 11.98
N ASP A 185 8.50 -1.28 11.42
CA ASP A 185 8.68 0.12 11.86
C ASP A 185 7.43 0.98 11.53
N VAL A 186 6.84 0.72 10.36
CA VAL A 186 5.69 1.44 9.80
C VAL A 186 4.72 0.42 9.22
N ILE A 187 3.43 0.59 9.50
CA ILE A 187 2.34 -0.21 8.96
C ILE A 187 1.33 0.73 8.31
N PHE A 188 0.92 0.45 7.08
CA PHE A 188 -0.25 1.04 6.46
C PHE A 188 -1.37 0.01 6.45
N TRP A 189 -2.58 0.44 6.80
CA TRP A 189 -3.80 -0.35 6.73
C TRP A 189 -4.82 0.44 5.91
N ALA A 190 -5.16 -0.06 4.72
CA ALA A 190 -6.02 0.64 3.79
C ALA A 190 -7.07 -0.29 3.19
N GLY A 191 -8.29 0.19 3.03
CA GLY A 191 -9.39 -0.60 2.49
C GLY A 191 -10.76 0.05 2.64
N ASP A 192 -11.76 -0.59 2.03
CA ASP A 192 -13.16 -0.45 2.44
C ASP A 192 -13.33 -1.15 3.81
N MET A 193 -13.34 -0.35 4.87
CA MET A 193 -13.56 -0.80 6.26
C MET A 193 -15.04 -0.85 6.62
N ASN A 194 -15.92 -0.34 5.75
CA ASN A 194 -17.37 -0.42 5.84
C ASN A 194 -18.04 0.23 7.07
N PHE A 195 -17.30 1.03 7.86
CA PHE A 195 -17.85 1.87 8.92
C PHE A 195 -18.74 2.97 8.34
N ARG A 196 -19.85 3.26 9.03
CA ARG A 196 -20.90 4.17 8.55
C ARG A 196 -21.00 5.44 9.39
N ILE A 197 -21.68 6.44 8.85
CA ILE A 197 -22.13 7.60 9.63
C ILE A 197 -23.42 7.25 10.37
N GLN A 198 -23.43 7.38 11.69
CA GLN A 198 -24.59 7.12 12.56
C GLN A 198 -25.54 8.31 12.65
N HIS A 199 -26.00 8.79 11.50
CA HIS A 199 -27.03 9.81 11.41
C HIS A 199 -28.15 9.42 10.44
N PRO A 200 -29.39 9.90 10.65
CA PRO A 200 -30.45 9.77 9.67
C PRO A 200 -30.03 10.39 8.32
N ARG A 201 -30.34 9.71 7.22
CA ARG A 201 -29.91 10.15 5.88
C ARG A 201 -30.25 11.60 5.56
N HIS A 202 -31.47 12.05 5.90
CA HIS A 202 -31.90 13.42 5.62
C HIS A 202 -31.03 14.48 6.33
N ILE A 203 -30.51 14.19 7.52
CA ILE A 203 -29.57 15.09 8.23
C ILE A 203 -28.25 15.16 7.47
N VAL A 204 -27.72 14.01 7.06
CA VAL A 204 -26.48 13.92 6.29
C VAL A 204 -26.62 14.66 4.94
N GLU A 205 -27.72 14.45 4.22
CA GLU A 205 -28.01 15.16 2.97
C GLU A 205 -28.14 16.68 3.16
N ASN A 206 -28.83 17.12 4.22
CA ASN A 206 -28.97 18.55 4.53
C ASN A 206 -27.60 19.18 4.82
N LEU A 207 -26.73 18.51 5.57
CA LEU A 207 -25.37 18.98 5.83
C LEU A 207 -24.56 19.10 4.53
N LEU A 208 -24.60 18.07 3.67
CA LEU A 208 -23.86 18.02 2.41
C LEU A 208 -24.37 18.97 1.31
N THR A 209 -25.60 19.46 1.44
CA THR A 209 -26.24 20.40 0.48
C THR A 209 -26.14 21.85 0.94
N THR A 210 -26.15 22.12 2.24
CA THR A 210 -26.11 23.49 2.79
C THR A 210 -24.72 24.12 2.62
N GLU A 211 -23.67 23.44 3.06
CA GLU A 211 -22.29 23.91 2.93
C GLU A 211 -21.33 22.73 2.74
N ARG A 212 -20.46 22.78 1.71
CA ARG A 212 -19.40 21.77 1.50
C ARG A 212 -18.05 22.30 1.99
N THR A 213 -17.98 22.57 3.28
CA THR A 213 -16.81 23.12 3.96
C THR A 213 -16.19 22.08 4.90
N ASN A 214 -14.96 22.33 5.35
CA ASN A 214 -14.29 21.46 6.31
C ASN A 214 -15.08 21.30 7.61
N SER A 215 -15.77 22.34 8.06
CA SER A 215 -16.65 22.27 9.25
C SER A 215 -17.83 21.33 9.07
N THR A 216 -18.36 21.21 7.85
CA THR A 216 -19.42 20.24 7.54
C THR A 216 -18.90 18.82 7.69
N TYR A 217 -17.72 18.53 7.15
CA TYR A 217 -17.12 17.20 7.28
C TYR A 217 -16.74 16.90 8.73
N ASP A 218 -16.16 17.86 9.46
CA ASP A 218 -15.87 17.73 10.89
C ASP A 218 -17.14 17.42 11.69
N ASN A 219 -18.29 18.02 11.35
CA ASN A 219 -19.58 17.70 11.97
C ASN A 219 -20.04 16.27 11.66
N LEU A 220 -20.01 15.85 10.40
CA LEU A 220 -20.37 14.47 10.01
C LEU A 220 -19.50 13.43 10.72
N LEU A 221 -18.20 13.72 10.86
CA LEU A 221 -17.22 12.82 11.50
C LEU A 221 -17.47 12.63 13.00
N THR A 222 -18.26 13.49 13.66
CA THR A 222 -18.68 13.27 15.06
C THR A 222 -19.55 12.02 15.22
N ALA A 223 -20.20 11.58 14.14
CA ALA A 223 -21.03 10.39 14.09
C ALA A 223 -20.38 9.25 13.27
N ASP A 224 -19.08 9.32 12.95
CA ASP A 224 -18.37 8.28 12.22
C ASP A 224 -18.03 7.09 13.13
N GLU A 225 -18.53 5.89 12.77
CA GLU A 225 -18.37 4.68 13.60
C GLU A 225 -16.91 4.28 13.82
N LEU A 226 -16.03 4.53 12.84
CA LEU A 226 -14.60 4.21 12.98
C LEU A 226 -13.95 5.13 14.02
N LEU A 227 -14.14 6.45 13.89
CA LEU A 227 -13.57 7.41 14.84
C LEU A 227 -14.09 7.21 16.26
N ILE A 228 -15.40 6.96 16.41
CA ILE A 228 -16.02 6.62 17.70
C ILE A 228 -15.36 5.36 18.28
N SER A 229 -15.29 4.28 17.50
CA SER A 229 -14.73 3.00 17.95
C SER A 229 -13.23 3.06 18.25
N GLN A 230 -12.47 3.90 17.54
CA GLN A 230 -11.05 4.17 17.85
C GLN A 230 -10.90 4.98 19.13
N ALA A 231 -11.72 6.01 19.35
CA ALA A 231 -11.70 6.82 20.57
C ALA A 231 -12.00 5.99 21.82
N GLU A 232 -12.87 5.00 21.69
CA GLU A 232 -13.20 4.04 22.75
C GLU A 232 -12.17 2.88 22.86
N GLY A 233 -11.11 2.89 22.04
CA GLY A 233 -10.04 1.90 22.09
C GLY A 233 -10.42 0.50 21.62
N ARG A 234 -11.55 0.33 20.93
CA ARG A 234 -12.05 -1.00 20.50
C ARG A 234 -11.38 -1.53 19.25
N VAL A 235 -10.98 -0.64 18.33
CA VAL A 235 -10.42 -1.00 17.03
C VAL A 235 -9.17 -0.18 16.72
N PHE A 236 -8.27 -0.76 15.93
CA PHE A 236 -7.04 -0.11 15.43
C PHE A 236 -6.24 0.66 16.50
N PRO A 237 -5.88 0.02 17.63
CA PRO A 237 -5.08 0.68 18.65
C PRO A 237 -3.76 1.17 18.05
N ARG A 238 -3.37 2.40 18.40
CA ARG A 238 -2.13 3.08 17.95
C ARG A 238 -2.07 3.45 16.46
N PHE A 239 -3.11 3.19 15.68
CA PHE A 239 -3.19 3.71 14.32
C PHE A 239 -3.62 5.18 14.34
N HIS A 240 -3.18 5.90 13.32
CA HIS A 240 -3.48 7.29 13.04
C HIS A 240 -4.09 7.39 11.64
N GLU A 241 -4.89 8.43 11.42
CA GLU A 241 -5.48 8.74 10.13
C GLU A 241 -5.14 10.18 9.73
N GLY A 242 -5.08 10.45 8.41
CA GLY A 242 -5.03 11.82 7.92
C GLY A 242 -6.32 12.58 8.24
N ARG A 243 -6.26 13.91 8.33
CA ARG A 243 -7.48 14.71 8.49
C ARG A 243 -8.35 14.57 7.24
N ILE A 244 -9.60 14.16 7.42
CA ILE A 244 -10.59 14.08 6.35
C ILE A 244 -11.14 15.48 6.08
N THR A 245 -10.92 15.98 4.87
CA THR A 245 -11.42 17.29 4.40
C THR A 245 -12.22 17.16 3.10
N PHE A 246 -12.77 15.96 2.87
CA PHE A 246 -13.48 15.58 1.66
C PHE A 246 -14.84 14.95 2.01
N PRO A 247 -15.80 14.91 1.08
CA PRO A 247 -17.14 14.37 1.36
C PRO A 247 -17.12 12.83 1.46
N PRO A 248 -18.18 12.21 2.00
CA PRO A 248 -18.29 10.76 2.10
C PRO A 248 -18.08 10.05 0.75
N THR A 249 -17.37 8.92 0.76
CA THR A 249 -16.91 8.21 -0.46
C THR A 249 -17.86 7.13 -0.96
N TYR A 250 -18.91 6.85 -0.18
CA TYR A 250 -19.94 5.86 -0.47
C TYR A 250 -21.31 6.38 -0.02
N LYS A 251 -22.45 6.01 -0.61
CA LYS A 251 -22.63 5.26 -1.85
C LYS A 251 -23.06 6.22 -2.95
N PHE A 252 -22.40 6.19 -4.09
CA PHE A 252 -22.77 6.98 -5.26
C PHE A 252 -23.60 6.17 -6.26
N ASP A 253 -24.42 6.87 -7.04
CA ASP A 253 -24.93 6.34 -8.30
C ASP A 253 -23.76 6.22 -9.29
N LEU A 254 -23.79 5.18 -10.14
CA LEU A 254 -22.73 4.96 -11.11
C LEU A 254 -22.62 6.13 -12.09
N ASN A 255 -21.39 6.52 -12.40
CA ASN A 255 -21.05 7.61 -13.31
C ASN A 255 -21.66 8.97 -12.91
N SER A 256 -21.96 9.17 -11.63
CA SER A 256 -22.64 10.37 -11.12
C SER A 256 -22.04 10.81 -9.77
N ASP A 257 -22.11 12.10 -9.47
CA ASP A 257 -21.79 12.67 -8.15
C ASP A 257 -23.01 12.72 -7.22
N THR A 258 -24.10 12.07 -7.61
CA THR A 258 -25.32 11.92 -6.79
C THR A 258 -25.19 10.72 -5.86
N TYR A 259 -25.52 10.91 -4.58
CA TYR A 259 -25.58 9.83 -3.61
C TYR A 259 -26.82 8.95 -3.82
N ASP A 260 -26.64 7.64 -3.61
CA ASP A 260 -27.57 6.53 -3.86
C ASP A 260 -29.04 6.92 -3.97
N SER A 261 -29.55 7.00 -5.20
CA SER A 261 -30.95 7.28 -5.51
C SER A 261 -31.81 6.01 -5.60
N SER A 262 -31.22 4.84 -5.38
CA SER A 262 -31.97 3.58 -5.34
C SER A 262 -32.95 3.52 -4.16
N GLU A 263 -33.89 2.58 -4.22
CA GLU A 263 -34.88 2.34 -3.16
C GLU A 263 -34.24 2.14 -1.77
N LYS A 264 -33.01 1.60 -1.71
CA LYS A 264 -32.29 1.35 -0.45
C LYS A 264 -31.83 2.62 0.24
N ARG A 265 -31.69 3.72 -0.51
CA ARG A 265 -31.28 5.05 -0.02
C ARG A 265 -30.21 5.00 1.08
N ARG A 266 -29.05 4.39 0.79
CA ARG A 266 -27.94 4.28 1.75
C ARG A 266 -27.47 5.67 2.21
N THR A 267 -27.26 5.85 3.52
CA THR A 267 -26.67 7.08 4.05
C THR A 267 -25.25 7.26 3.52
N PRO A 268 -24.87 8.46 3.02
CA PRO A 268 -23.49 8.76 2.67
C PRO A 268 -22.52 8.46 3.83
N SER A 269 -21.40 7.77 3.59
CA SER A 269 -20.46 7.32 4.62
C SER A 269 -19.01 7.24 4.15
N TYR A 270 -18.07 7.34 5.10
CA TYR A 270 -16.62 7.21 4.88
C TYR A 270 -16.19 5.76 5.06
N THR A 271 -16.55 4.92 4.10
CA THR A 271 -16.25 3.48 4.13
C THR A 271 -14.79 3.17 3.79
N ASP A 272 -14.19 3.98 2.92
CA ASP A 272 -12.84 3.77 2.38
C ASP A 272 -11.83 4.59 3.19
N ARG A 273 -10.87 3.93 3.85
CA ARG A 273 -9.99 4.57 4.85
C ARG A 273 -8.54 4.12 4.71
N ILE A 274 -7.60 5.01 5.05
CA ILE A 274 -6.15 4.75 5.10
C ILE A 274 -5.62 5.13 6.47
N LEU A 275 -5.31 4.11 7.26
CA LEU A 275 -4.70 4.24 8.58
C LEU A 275 -3.21 3.93 8.50
N PHE A 276 -2.42 4.54 9.38
CA PHE A 276 -1.00 4.22 9.51
C PHE A 276 -0.58 4.12 10.99
N MET A 277 0.39 3.26 11.26
CA MET A 277 1.03 3.11 12.56
C MET A 277 2.54 3.23 12.36
N ASN A 278 3.22 3.88 13.31
CA ASN A 278 4.68 3.97 13.32
C ASN A 278 5.21 3.80 14.74
N GLN A 279 6.27 3.00 14.90
CA GLN A 279 6.86 2.75 16.22
C GLN A 279 7.47 4.01 16.84
N LYS A 280 8.16 4.82 16.01
CA LYS A 280 8.79 6.06 16.43
C LYS A 280 8.00 7.27 15.92
N LYS A 281 7.60 8.17 16.82
CA LYS A 281 6.90 9.42 16.48
C LYS A 281 7.69 10.21 15.42
N GLY A 282 6.98 10.81 14.46
CA GLY A 282 7.55 11.60 13.38
C GLY A 282 8.22 10.77 12.26
N THR A 283 8.11 9.44 12.26
CA THR A 283 8.57 8.60 11.14
C THR A 283 7.68 8.76 9.91
N VAL A 284 6.38 8.92 10.10
CA VAL A 284 5.39 9.12 9.03
C VAL A 284 4.75 10.48 9.22
N VAL A 285 4.69 11.26 8.14
CA VAL A 285 3.94 12.52 8.07
C VAL A 285 2.95 12.42 6.92
N CYS A 286 1.66 12.54 7.22
CA CYS A 286 0.61 12.65 6.21
C CYS A 286 0.65 14.06 5.62
N LEU A 287 0.93 14.18 4.33
CA LEU A 287 1.01 15.44 3.59
C LEU A 287 -0.33 15.76 2.92
N HIS A 288 -0.95 14.76 2.31
CA HIS A 288 -2.27 14.87 1.69
C HIS A 288 -3.11 13.64 2.02
N TYR A 289 -4.41 13.83 2.19
CA TYR A 289 -5.39 12.76 2.37
C TYR A 289 -6.71 13.20 1.77
N ASP A 290 -7.10 12.59 0.65
CA ASP A 290 -8.24 13.05 -0.14
C ASP A 290 -8.87 11.91 -0.94
N MET A 291 -10.05 12.16 -1.49
CA MET A 291 -10.69 11.30 -2.47
C MET A 291 -10.33 11.70 -3.91
N ILE A 292 -10.42 10.75 -4.83
CA ILE A 292 -10.32 10.98 -6.28
C ILE A 292 -11.75 11.16 -6.82
N SER A 293 -12.16 12.42 -7.05
CA SER A 293 -13.54 12.77 -7.44
C SER A 293 -13.86 12.49 -8.91
N THR A 294 -12.85 12.42 -9.75
CA THR A 294 -12.92 12.24 -11.20
C THR A 294 -13.26 10.81 -11.62
N ILE A 295 -12.89 9.81 -10.82
CA ILE A 295 -13.22 8.40 -11.06
C ILE A 295 -14.63 8.10 -10.54
N ARG A 296 -15.56 7.82 -11.46
CA ARG A 296 -16.99 7.62 -11.15
C ARG A 296 -17.54 6.26 -11.57
N THR A 297 -16.68 5.33 -11.98
CA THR A 297 -17.10 4.02 -12.52
C THR A 297 -17.59 3.05 -11.44
N SER A 298 -17.37 3.36 -10.16
CA SER A 298 -17.82 2.62 -9.00
C SER A 298 -18.78 3.47 -8.16
N ASP A 299 -19.61 2.83 -7.34
CA ASP A 299 -20.37 3.48 -6.28
C ASP A 299 -19.50 3.95 -5.10
N HIS A 300 -18.22 3.62 -5.12
CA HIS A 300 -17.18 4.17 -4.26
C HIS A 300 -16.24 5.11 -5.01
N ARG A 301 -15.79 6.17 -4.34
CA ARG A 301 -14.67 7.01 -4.79
C ARG A 301 -13.35 6.47 -4.24
N PRO A 302 -12.29 6.35 -5.05
CA PRO A 302 -10.97 6.02 -4.53
C PRO A 302 -10.54 7.04 -3.48
N VAL A 303 -9.83 6.59 -2.45
CA VAL A 303 -9.20 7.44 -1.43
C VAL A 303 -7.70 7.26 -1.52
N TYR A 304 -6.96 8.36 -1.47
CA TYR A 304 -5.51 8.34 -1.43
C TYR A 304 -4.94 9.13 -0.25
N GLY A 305 -3.77 8.70 0.19
CA GLY A 305 -2.94 9.41 1.15
C GLY A 305 -1.52 9.52 0.61
N PHE A 306 -0.92 10.71 0.72
CA PHE A 306 0.46 10.98 0.36
C PHE A 306 1.28 11.27 1.61
N TYR A 307 2.35 10.51 1.82
CA TYR A 307 3.10 10.50 3.07
C TYR A 307 4.59 10.73 2.83
N SER A 308 5.23 11.46 3.73
CA SER A 308 6.69 11.50 3.86
C SER A 308 7.11 10.50 4.93
N LEU A 309 8.03 9.60 4.58
CA LEU A 309 8.58 8.59 5.47
C LEU A 309 10.06 8.85 5.72
N LYS A 310 10.44 8.95 7.00
CA LYS A 310 11.83 9.07 7.40
C LYS A 310 12.52 7.72 7.41
N LEU A 311 13.57 7.60 6.60
CA LEU A 311 14.42 6.42 6.51
C LEU A 311 15.44 6.36 7.65
N LYS A 312 15.82 5.14 8.00
CA LYS A 312 16.95 4.81 8.88
C LYS A 312 17.95 3.98 8.10
N ALA A 313 19.22 4.07 8.48
CA ALA A 313 20.25 3.19 7.93
C ALA A 313 19.96 1.75 8.37
N GLY A 314 20.04 0.81 7.44
CA GLY A 314 19.91 -0.61 7.67
C GLY A 314 21.26 -1.28 7.93
N CYS A 315 21.24 -2.61 7.90
CA CYS A 315 22.44 -3.45 7.94
C CYS A 315 22.31 -4.60 6.92
N ASP A 316 23.42 -5.10 6.40
CA ASP A 316 23.44 -6.09 5.31
C ASP A 316 23.20 -7.54 5.77
N ASN A 317 22.82 -7.72 7.04
CA ASN A 317 22.51 -9.02 7.65
C ASN A 317 21.15 -9.58 7.19
N VAL A 318 20.42 -8.80 6.39
CA VAL A 318 19.12 -9.14 5.81
C VAL A 318 19.32 -9.74 4.41
N ALA A 319 18.48 -10.71 4.04
CA ALA A 319 18.42 -11.20 2.67
C ALA A 319 17.87 -10.10 1.77
N LEU A 320 18.61 -9.70 0.73
CA LEU A 320 18.19 -8.66 -0.20
C LEU A 320 17.26 -9.24 -1.27
N ALA A 321 16.31 -8.43 -1.75
CA ALA A 321 15.51 -8.76 -2.93
C ALA A 321 16.36 -8.78 -4.22
N ALA A 322 17.54 -8.17 -4.19
CA ALA A 322 18.56 -8.21 -5.24
C ALA A 322 18.03 -7.83 -6.64
N GLY A 323 17.13 -6.83 -6.71
CA GLY A 323 16.55 -6.38 -7.97
C GLY A 323 15.43 -7.27 -8.53
N SER A 324 14.87 -8.16 -7.71
CA SER A 324 13.69 -8.94 -8.09
C SER A 324 12.44 -8.06 -8.18
N PHE A 325 11.67 -8.23 -9.26
CA PHE A 325 10.35 -7.62 -9.49
C PHE A 325 9.60 -8.41 -10.58
N HIS A 326 8.32 -8.11 -10.80
CA HIS A 326 7.50 -8.76 -11.83
C HIS A 326 7.82 -8.24 -13.25
N ARG A 327 8.89 -8.80 -13.85
CA ARG A 327 9.44 -8.37 -15.15
C ARG A 327 8.47 -8.56 -16.33
N ASP A 328 7.69 -9.62 -16.32
CA ASP A 328 6.66 -9.93 -17.32
C ASP A 328 5.58 -8.85 -17.37
N ILE A 329 5.06 -8.44 -16.20
CA ILE A 329 4.10 -7.35 -16.07
C ILE A 329 4.72 -6.02 -16.52
N TYR A 330 5.97 -5.74 -16.12
CA TYR A 330 6.70 -4.55 -16.55
C TYR A 330 6.83 -4.44 -18.08
N ILE A 331 7.21 -5.54 -18.74
CA ILE A 331 7.33 -5.59 -20.20
C ILE A 331 5.96 -5.40 -20.87
N ALA A 332 4.94 -6.10 -20.40
CA ALA A 332 3.59 -6.01 -20.94
C ALA A 332 3.01 -4.59 -20.79
N GLY A 333 3.21 -3.95 -19.63
CA GLY A 333 2.80 -2.56 -19.39
C GLY A 333 3.51 -1.58 -20.33
N ASN A 334 4.81 -1.77 -20.57
CA ASN A 334 5.57 -0.94 -21.50
C ASN A 334 5.12 -1.12 -22.96
N GLN A 335 4.86 -2.36 -23.38
CA GLN A 335 4.30 -2.65 -24.70
C GLN A 335 2.91 -2.02 -24.87
N ARG A 336 2.06 -2.09 -23.84
CA ARG A 336 0.73 -1.45 -23.85
C ARG A 336 0.84 0.06 -24.05
N ARG A 337 1.74 0.73 -23.34
CA ARG A 337 1.99 2.17 -23.52
C ARG A 337 2.46 2.48 -24.94
N ALA A 338 3.42 1.72 -25.46
CA ALA A 338 3.94 1.92 -26.82
C ALA A 338 2.84 1.86 -27.89
N ARG A 339 1.89 0.92 -27.76
CA ARG A 339 0.74 0.79 -28.68
C ARG A 339 -0.19 2.02 -28.69
N ARG A 340 -0.25 2.81 -27.60
CA ARG A 340 -1.04 4.05 -27.57
C ARG A 340 -0.41 5.17 -28.42
N PHE A 341 0.91 5.12 -28.61
CA PHE A 341 1.67 6.10 -29.38
C PHE A 341 1.98 5.63 -30.80
N ASP A 342 1.51 4.44 -31.20
CA ASP A 342 1.73 3.91 -32.54
C ASP A 342 0.85 4.67 -33.54
N PRO A 343 1.41 5.47 -34.49
CA PRO A 343 0.64 6.35 -35.38
C PRO A 343 -0.20 5.61 -36.44
N ILE A 344 -0.31 4.29 -36.38
CA ILE A 344 -0.92 3.46 -37.43
C ILE A 344 -2.45 3.41 -37.27
N ARG A 345 -3.07 4.58 -37.40
CA ARG A 345 -4.45 4.79 -37.89
C ARG A 345 -4.58 6.08 -38.71
N LEU A 346 -3.48 6.62 -39.26
CA LEU A 346 -3.55 7.56 -40.36
C LEU A 346 -3.49 6.80 -41.70
N PRO A 347 -4.36 7.10 -42.69
CA PRO A 347 -4.28 6.47 -44.00
C PRO A 347 -2.90 6.70 -44.60
N LYS A 348 -2.33 5.65 -45.22
CA LYS A 348 -0.98 5.66 -45.80
C LYS A 348 -0.81 6.84 -46.78
N SER A 349 -0.20 7.93 -46.32
CA SER A 349 0.45 8.89 -47.18
C SER A 349 1.93 8.55 -47.21
N SER A 350 2.44 8.23 -48.39
CA SER A 350 3.84 7.92 -48.64
C SER A 350 4.70 9.16 -48.44
N SER A 351 5.43 9.26 -47.33
CA SER A 351 6.64 10.08 -47.28
C SER A 351 7.67 9.45 -46.34
N LYS A 352 8.91 9.34 -46.83
CA LYS A 352 10.06 8.76 -46.13
C LYS A 352 10.38 9.61 -44.89
N THR A 353 10.27 9.05 -43.69
CA THR A 353 10.77 9.71 -42.46
C THR A 353 12.23 9.34 -42.22
N ARG A 354 13.07 10.37 -42.08
CA ARG A 354 14.47 10.26 -41.66
C ARG A 354 14.52 9.99 -40.15
N VAL A 355 15.34 9.02 -39.76
CA VAL A 355 15.69 8.76 -38.36
C VAL A 355 16.56 9.92 -37.85
N CYS A 356 16.15 10.56 -36.76
CA CYS A 356 17.01 11.47 -36.01
C CYS A 356 17.81 10.68 -34.98
N SER A 357 19.14 10.74 -35.08
CA SER A 357 20.06 10.40 -33.98
C SER A 357 20.55 11.69 -33.34
N LEU A 358 20.55 11.77 -32.01
CA LEU A 358 21.24 12.83 -31.28
C LEU A 358 22.74 12.59 -31.38
N GLN A 359 23.48 13.61 -31.83
CA GLN A 359 24.94 13.73 -31.71
C GLN A 359 25.30 14.39 -30.39
#